data_AF-A0A6A0GX83-F1
#
_entry.id   AF-A0A6A0GX83-F1
#
_cell.length_a   1.000
_cell.length_b   1.000
_cell.length_c   1.000
_cell.angle_alpha   90.00
_cell.angle_beta   90.00
_cell.angle_gamma   90.00
#
_symmetry.space_group_name_H-M   'P 1'
#
loop_
_entity.id
_entity.type
_entity.pdbx_description
1 polymer ?
#
loop_
_entity_poly.entity_id
_entity_poly.type
_entity_poly.pdbx_seq_one_letter_code
_entity_poly.pdbx_strand_id
1 'polypeptide(L)'
;MSSVLEAWRGYFVLEVGGWRELVAGWGELGERLSQQQSAIWELVETEATYCHMIRVITNLFLSCLCNLQNEQLLNDINTELLFSNIPDIYHTNLTFWKDHISRMVAEARRSKQPLDPTLLYDAFTNFKEIFKPYSLYCQQQTQCQQYCKERSHDNEHFKVYLLWCETQKECNRLRLVDILVQPMQRLTKYSLLLKAILKKTDIKEHKWKLNEMVSSSRP
;
A
#
# COMPACT_ATOMS: atom_id res chain seq x y z
N MET A 1 11.02 13.76 3.52
CA MET A 1 10.05 12.74 3.93
C MET A 1 8.90 13.29 4.77
N SER A 2 9.10 14.31 5.63
CA SER A 2 8.02 14.79 6.54
C SER A 2 6.92 15.62 5.86
N SER A 3 7.18 16.32 4.75
CA SER A 3 6.14 17.17 4.11
C SER A 3 5.07 16.37 3.36
N VAL A 4 5.35 15.12 2.99
CA VAL A 4 4.39 14.26 2.32
C VAL A 4 3.40 13.74 3.35
N LEU A 5 3.87 13.23 4.50
CA LEU A 5 3.00 12.66 5.54
C LEU A 5 1.95 13.64 6.11
N GLU A 6 2.23 14.95 6.12
CA GLU A 6 1.31 15.95 6.68
C GLU A 6 0.07 16.21 5.81
N ALA A 7 0.14 16.03 4.49
CA ALA A 7 -0.98 16.33 3.58
C ALA A 7 -2.11 15.28 3.63
N TRP A 8 -1.90 14.12 4.28
CA TRP A 8 -2.77 12.94 4.14
C TRP A 8 -3.49 12.51 5.42
N ARG A 9 -3.36 13.30 6.50
CA ARG A 9 -3.88 13.00 7.84
C ARG A 9 -5.39 12.73 7.93
N GLY A 10 -6.18 13.03 6.88
CA GLY A 10 -7.62 12.80 6.85
C GLY A 10 -8.06 11.33 6.62
N TYR A 11 -7.24 10.48 6.01
CA TYR A 11 -7.60 9.09 5.68
C TYR A 11 -6.78 8.04 6.45
N PHE A 12 -5.54 8.36 6.79
CA PHE A 12 -4.62 7.49 7.50
C PHE A 12 -4.03 8.28 8.68
N VAL A 13 -4.60 8.09 9.88
CA VAL A 13 -4.16 8.83 11.08
C VAL A 13 -2.92 8.15 11.66
N LEU A 14 -1.75 8.58 11.19
CA LEU A 14 -0.44 8.15 11.66
C LEU A 14 0.30 9.25 12.41
N GLU A 15 1.13 8.83 13.35
CA GLU A 15 1.99 9.67 14.16
C GLU A 15 3.25 10.08 13.38
N VAL A 16 3.64 11.36 13.42
CA VAL A 16 4.74 11.87 12.58
C VAL A 16 6.11 11.48 13.13
N GLY A 17 6.26 11.38 14.45
CA GLY A 17 7.45 10.81 15.10
C GLY A 17 7.44 9.28 15.16
N GLY A 18 6.49 8.64 14.50
CA GLY A 18 6.38 7.20 14.35
C GLY A 18 5.86 6.47 15.59
N TRP A 19 6.19 5.18 15.72
CA TRP A 19 5.70 4.35 16.81
C TRP A 19 6.05 4.86 18.22
N ARG A 20 7.10 5.68 18.35
CA ARG A 20 7.54 6.24 19.65
C ARG A 20 6.54 7.23 20.24
N GLU A 21 5.69 7.84 19.42
CA GLU A 21 4.60 8.71 19.90
C GLU A 21 3.40 7.90 20.45
N LEU A 22 3.31 6.61 20.08
CA LEU A 22 2.27 5.71 20.56
C LEU A 22 2.59 5.10 21.92
N VAL A 23 3.86 4.77 22.17
CA VAL A 23 4.28 3.97 23.32
C VAL A 23 4.80 4.85 24.45
N ALA A 24 4.18 4.75 25.63
CA ALA A 24 4.71 5.43 26.83
C ALA A 24 5.98 4.73 27.32
N GLY A 25 6.96 5.49 27.78
CA GLY A 25 8.21 4.92 28.29
C GLY A 25 9.07 4.24 27.21
N TRP A 26 8.93 4.62 25.94
CA TRP A 26 9.69 4.01 24.83
C TRP A 26 11.22 4.01 25.04
N GLY A 27 11.75 4.96 25.82
CA GLY A 27 13.16 5.05 26.18
C GLY A 27 13.66 3.95 27.13
N GLU A 28 12.74 3.26 27.81
CA GLU A 28 13.04 2.14 28.72
C GLU A 28 12.91 0.77 28.02
N LEU A 29 12.42 0.76 26.77
CA LEU A 29 12.29 -0.48 26.00
C LEU A 29 13.67 -1.02 25.64
N GLY A 30 13.87 -2.32 25.88
CA GLY A 30 15.08 -3.00 25.44
C GLY A 30 15.32 -2.84 23.93
N GLU A 31 16.59 -2.76 23.53
CA GLU A 31 17.00 -2.47 22.16
C GLU A 31 16.28 -3.35 21.12
N ARG A 32 16.16 -4.64 21.41
CA ARG A 32 15.55 -5.63 20.53
C ARG A 32 14.06 -5.40 20.29
N LEU A 33 13.32 -5.04 21.34
CA LEU A 33 11.91 -4.67 21.24
C LEU A 33 11.76 -3.35 20.45
N SER A 34 12.61 -2.35 20.71
CA SER A 34 12.64 -1.10 19.93
C SER A 34 12.92 -1.34 18.44
N GLN A 35 13.82 -2.26 18.10
CA GLN A 35 14.07 -2.67 16.72
C GLN A 35 12.85 -3.37 16.10
N GLN A 36 12.14 -4.22 16.85
CA GLN A 36 10.92 -4.88 16.41
C GLN A 36 9.82 -3.86 16.12
N GLN A 37 9.58 -2.92 17.03
CA GLN A 37 8.60 -1.85 16.87
C GLN A 37 8.88 -1.00 15.64
N SER A 38 10.15 -0.73 15.35
CA SER A 38 10.56 -0.04 14.12
C SER A 38 10.25 -0.85 12.85
N ALA A 39 10.39 -2.19 12.89
CA ALA A 39 10.02 -3.06 11.77
C ALA A 39 8.50 -3.17 11.57
N ILE A 40 7.73 -3.18 12.66
CA ILE A 40 6.26 -3.14 12.59
C ILE A 40 5.81 -1.80 12.01
N TRP A 41 6.42 -0.71 12.46
CA TRP A 41 6.11 0.63 11.98
C TRP A 41 6.42 0.80 10.50
N GLU A 42 7.52 0.23 10.01
CA GLU A 42 7.84 0.19 8.58
C GLU A 42 6.71 -0.48 7.77
N LEU A 43 6.12 -1.59 8.25
CA LEU A 43 4.97 -2.21 7.61
C LEU A 43 3.77 -1.26 7.53
N VAL A 44 3.48 -0.56 8.64
CA VAL A 44 2.38 0.42 8.73
C VAL A 44 2.58 1.59 7.78
N GLU A 45 3.73 2.27 7.84
CA GLU A 45 4.02 3.43 6.99
C GLU A 45 4.02 3.07 5.51
N THR A 46 4.64 1.94 5.17
CA THR A 46 4.71 1.49 3.77
C THR A 46 3.35 1.04 3.25
N GLU A 47 2.45 0.52 4.08
CA GLU A 47 1.07 0.21 3.69
C GLU A 47 0.26 1.47 3.42
N ALA A 48 0.32 2.46 4.33
CA ALA A 48 -0.37 3.74 4.14
C ALA A 48 0.10 4.43 2.85
N THR A 49 1.42 4.45 2.62
CA THR A 49 2.03 5.00 1.41
C THR A 49 1.56 4.26 0.17
N TYR A 50 1.50 2.92 0.22
CA TYR A 50 1.03 2.10 -0.89
C TYR A 50 -0.46 2.32 -1.19
N CYS A 51 -1.33 2.30 -0.18
CA CYS A 51 -2.76 2.61 -0.33
C CYS A 51 -2.97 3.99 -0.95
N HIS A 52 -2.20 4.98 -0.53
CA HIS A 52 -2.23 6.32 -1.11
C HIS A 52 -1.87 6.31 -2.58
N MET A 53 -0.77 5.66 -2.95
CA MET A 53 -0.30 5.59 -4.33
C MET A 53 -1.33 4.91 -5.26
N ILE A 54 -1.96 3.81 -4.84
CA ILE A 54 -3.03 3.18 -5.63
C ILE A 54 -4.27 4.08 -5.72
N ARG A 55 -4.57 4.85 -4.66
CA ARG A 55 -5.64 5.86 -4.69
C ARG A 55 -5.39 6.95 -5.73
N VAL A 56 -4.13 7.35 -5.95
CA VAL A 56 -3.81 8.34 -6.98
C VAL A 56 -4.19 7.79 -8.37
N ILE A 57 -3.97 6.50 -8.64
CA ILE A 57 -4.39 5.89 -9.91
C ILE A 57 -5.92 6.00 -10.08
N THR A 58 -6.69 5.66 -9.05
CA THR A 58 -8.16 5.65 -9.14
C THR A 58 -8.77 7.05 -9.15
N ASN A 59 -8.33 7.93 -8.25
CA ASN A 59 -8.96 9.24 -8.05
C ASN A 59 -8.40 10.34 -8.96
N LEU A 60 -7.15 10.22 -9.42
CA LEU A 60 -6.58 11.18 -10.35
C LEU A 60 -6.64 10.63 -11.77
N PHE A 61 -5.92 9.55 -12.08
CA PHE A 61 -5.82 9.10 -13.47
C PHE A 61 -7.17 8.59 -13.99
N LEU A 62 -7.73 7.54 -13.39
CA LEU A 62 -8.97 6.93 -13.88
C LEU A 62 -10.14 7.93 -13.87
N SER A 63 -10.35 8.64 -12.76
CA SER A 63 -11.46 9.60 -12.66
C SER A 63 -11.32 10.77 -13.66
N CYS A 64 -10.12 11.30 -13.85
CA CYS A 64 -9.90 12.41 -14.78
C CYS A 64 -10.05 11.95 -16.23
N LEU A 65 -9.57 10.74 -16.57
CA LEU A 65 -9.81 10.14 -17.88
C LEU A 65 -11.31 9.92 -18.15
N CYS A 66 -12.06 9.37 -17.20
CA CYS A 66 -13.51 9.21 -17.35
C CYS A 66 -14.23 10.55 -17.56
N ASN A 67 -13.81 11.61 -16.86
CA ASN A 67 -14.36 12.95 -17.06
C ASN A 67 -14.08 13.48 -18.47
N LEU A 68 -12.86 13.30 -18.99
CA LEU A 68 -12.51 13.67 -20.36
C LEU A 68 -13.33 12.89 -21.39
N GLN A 69 -13.54 11.59 -21.16
CA GLN A 69 -14.32 10.73 -22.04
C GLN A 69 -15.80 11.14 -22.11
N ASN A 70 -16.38 11.59 -20.99
CA ASN A 70 -17.73 12.16 -20.98
C ASN A 70 -17.85 13.40 -21.88
N GLU A 71 -16.78 14.22 -21.95
CA GLU A 71 -16.65 15.39 -22.83
C GLU A 71 -16.18 15.01 -24.27
N GLN A 72 -16.26 13.73 -24.64
CA GLN A 72 -15.87 13.20 -25.95
C GLN A 72 -14.36 13.30 -26.28
N LEU A 73 -13.50 13.41 -25.26
CA LEU A 73 -12.04 13.44 -25.39
C LEU A 73 -11.44 12.10 -24.93
N LEU A 74 -10.41 11.61 -25.64
CA LEU A 74 -9.70 10.36 -25.31
C LEU A 74 -10.58 9.10 -25.26
N ASN A 75 -11.69 9.08 -25.99
CA ASN A 75 -12.60 7.92 -26.06
C ASN A 75 -11.97 6.67 -26.72
N ASP A 76 -10.86 6.84 -27.44
CA ASP A 76 -10.06 5.75 -28.00
C ASP A 76 -9.19 5.03 -26.95
N ILE A 77 -9.06 5.60 -25.74
CA ILE A 77 -8.32 5.01 -24.63
C ILE A 77 -9.24 4.05 -23.85
N ASN A 78 -8.85 2.78 -23.82
CA ASN A 78 -9.55 1.75 -23.09
C ASN A 78 -9.06 1.72 -21.63
N THR A 79 -9.94 2.09 -20.71
CA THR A 79 -9.66 2.14 -19.27
C THR A 79 -9.37 0.77 -18.66
N GLU A 80 -10.05 -0.29 -19.12
CA GLU A 80 -9.84 -1.65 -18.63
C GLU A 80 -8.45 -2.18 -19.04
N LEU A 81 -8.03 -1.90 -20.28
CA LEU A 81 -6.69 -2.25 -20.73
C LEU A 81 -5.60 -1.42 -20.04
N LEU A 82 -5.89 -0.17 -19.68
CA LEU A 82 -4.93 0.71 -19.03
C LEU A 82 -4.76 0.43 -17.53
N PHE A 83 -5.85 0.14 -16.81
CA PHE A 83 -5.86 0.03 -15.35
C PHE A 83 -6.25 -1.36 -14.82
N SER A 84 -6.73 -2.29 -15.65
CA SER A 84 -7.20 -3.61 -15.20
C SER A 84 -8.17 -3.46 -14.01
N ASN A 85 -8.02 -4.29 -12.98
CA ASN A 85 -8.82 -4.28 -11.76
C ASN A 85 -8.16 -3.49 -10.61
N ILE A 86 -7.39 -2.43 -10.90
CA ILE A 86 -6.82 -1.54 -9.87
C ILE A 86 -7.83 -1.04 -8.83
N PRO A 87 -9.08 -0.71 -9.17
CA PRO A 87 -10.08 -0.36 -8.16
C PRO A 87 -10.29 -1.46 -7.11
N ASP A 88 -10.29 -2.73 -7.51
CA ASP A 88 -10.41 -3.88 -6.59
C ASP A 88 -9.14 -4.04 -5.74
N ILE A 89 -7.97 -3.78 -6.33
CA ILE A 89 -6.70 -3.72 -5.60
C ILE A 89 -6.79 -2.63 -4.53
N TYR A 90 -7.20 -1.41 -4.90
CA TYR A 90 -7.35 -0.32 -3.93
C TYR A 90 -8.29 -0.70 -2.79
N HIS A 91 -9.47 -1.23 -3.12
CA HIS A 91 -10.47 -1.64 -2.14
C HIS A 91 -9.92 -2.69 -1.18
N THR A 92 -9.24 -3.71 -1.70
CA THR A 92 -8.62 -4.78 -0.92
C THR A 92 -7.64 -4.24 0.12
N ASN A 93 -6.70 -3.38 -0.29
CA ASN A 93 -5.70 -2.83 0.62
C ASN A 93 -6.30 -1.86 1.64
N LEU A 94 -7.32 -1.09 1.22
CA LEU A 94 -8.03 -0.21 2.13
C LEU A 94 -8.79 -1.00 3.21
N THR A 95 -9.40 -2.13 2.84
CA THR A 95 -10.04 -3.04 3.79
C THR A 95 -9.01 -3.67 4.72
N PHE A 96 -7.89 -4.18 4.18
CA PHE A 96 -6.78 -4.70 4.99
C PHE A 96 -6.25 -3.66 6.00
N TRP A 97 -6.10 -2.41 5.56
CA TRP A 97 -5.72 -1.31 6.43
C TRP A 97 -6.75 -1.11 7.55
N LYS A 98 -8.02 -0.91 7.19
CA LYS A 98 -9.09 -0.57 8.14
C LYS A 98 -9.31 -1.68 9.15
N ASP A 99 -9.37 -2.92 8.71
CA ASP A 99 -9.74 -4.04 9.57
C ASP A 99 -8.60 -4.61 10.41
N HIS A 100 -7.33 -4.40 10.00
CA HIS A 100 -6.20 -4.99 10.70
C HIS A 100 -5.18 -3.95 11.19
N ILE A 101 -4.55 -3.20 10.28
CA ILE A 101 -3.47 -2.27 10.67
C ILE A 101 -4.00 -1.14 11.54
N SER A 102 -5.11 -0.52 11.15
CA SER A 102 -5.68 0.61 11.89
C SER A 102 -6.13 0.20 13.29
N ARG A 103 -6.63 -1.03 13.45
CA ARG A 103 -7.01 -1.60 14.76
C ARG A 103 -5.79 -1.82 15.65
N MET A 104 -4.72 -2.41 15.12
CA MET A 104 -3.45 -2.58 15.85
C MET A 104 -2.87 -1.22 16.31
N VAL A 105 -2.86 -0.22 15.43
CA VAL A 105 -2.38 1.13 15.76
C VAL A 105 -3.29 1.80 16.79
N ALA A 106 -4.61 1.68 16.66
CA ALA A 106 -5.56 2.23 17.62
C ALA A 106 -5.44 1.57 19.01
N GLU A 107 -5.20 0.26 19.05
CA GLU A 107 -4.95 -0.47 20.30
C GLU A 107 -3.70 0.05 21.01
N ALA A 108 -2.59 0.17 20.29
CA ALA A 108 -1.34 0.74 20.81
C ALA A 108 -1.53 2.19 21.27
N ARG A 109 -2.27 3.00 20.50
CA ARG A 109 -2.59 4.39 20.86
C ARG A 109 -3.38 4.50 22.16
N ARG A 110 -4.37 3.63 22.35
CA ARG A 110 -5.26 3.60 23.53
C ARG A 110 -4.54 3.07 24.77
N SER A 111 -3.84 1.95 24.63
CA SER A 111 -3.16 1.26 25.73
C SER A 111 -1.82 1.89 26.10
N LYS A 112 -1.25 2.69 25.19
CA LYS A 112 0.12 3.24 25.27
C LYS A 112 1.20 2.15 25.35
N GLN A 113 0.88 0.94 24.90
CA GLN A 113 1.77 -0.22 24.85
C GLN A 113 2.40 -0.40 23.47
N PRO A 114 3.53 -1.14 23.35
CA PRO A 114 4.10 -1.54 22.07
C PRO A 114 3.07 -2.18 21.14
N LEU A 115 3.21 -1.96 19.83
CA LEU A 115 2.38 -2.61 18.82
C LEU A 115 2.53 -4.13 18.90
N ASP A 116 1.39 -4.82 18.90
CA ASP A 116 1.33 -6.28 18.90
C ASP A 116 1.14 -6.81 17.46
N PRO A 117 2.17 -7.41 16.85
CA PRO A 117 2.08 -7.93 15.50
C PRO A 117 1.15 -9.16 15.38
N THR A 118 0.77 -9.79 16.50
CA THR A 118 -0.14 -10.94 16.48
C THR A 118 -1.57 -10.54 16.13
N LEU A 119 -1.94 -9.26 16.27
CA LEU A 119 -3.23 -8.72 15.82
C LEU A 119 -3.41 -8.78 14.29
N LEU A 120 -2.33 -8.98 13.55
CA LEU A 120 -2.37 -9.17 12.09
C LEU A 120 -2.52 -10.65 11.69
N TYR A 121 -2.53 -11.58 12.66
CA TYR A 121 -2.48 -13.01 12.39
C TYR A 121 -3.62 -13.47 11.47
N ASP A 122 -4.87 -13.12 11.78
CA ASP A 122 -6.05 -13.50 10.99
C ASP A 122 -6.01 -12.99 9.54
N ALA A 123 -5.41 -11.82 9.33
CA ALA A 123 -5.25 -11.25 8.00
C ALA A 123 -4.26 -12.05 7.15
N PHE A 124 -3.15 -12.45 7.76
CA PHE A 124 -2.08 -13.16 7.07
C PHE A 124 -2.32 -14.67 6.98
N THR A 125 -3.12 -15.27 7.85
CA THR A 125 -3.60 -16.65 7.67
C THR A 125 -4.61 -16.74 6.53
N ASN A 126 -5.47 -15.73 6.37
CA ASN A 126 -6.41 -15.61 5.24
C ASN A 126 -5.85 -14.80 4.04
N PHE A 127 -4.52 -14.66 3.95
CA PHE A 127 -3.86 -13.76 2.99
C PHE A 127 -4.29 -14.02 1.54
N LYS A 128 -4.36 -15.30 1.13
CA LYS A 128 -4.73 -15.66 -0.25
C LYS A 128 -6.15 -15.23 -0.63
N GLU A 129 -7.08 -15.30 0.33
CA GLU A 129 -8.47 -14.89 0.10
C GLU A 129 -8.60 -13.36 0.11
N ILE A 130 -7.98 -12.68 1.08
CA ILE A 130 -8.00 -11.21 1.17
C ILE A 130 -7.36 -10.61 -0.10
N PHE A 131 -6.19 -11.10 -0.50
CA PHE A 131 -5.44 -10.56 -1.64
C PHE A 131 -5.77 -11.25 -2.98
N LYS A 132 -6.86 -12.03 -3.05
CA LYS A 132 -7.31 -12.73 -4.26
C LYS A 132 -7.37 -11.85 -5.53
N PRO A 133 -7.85 -10.57 -5.48
CA PRO A 133 -7.91 -9.71 -6.67
C PRO A 133 -6.56 -9.45 -7.34
N TYR A 134 -5.45 -9.58 -6.61
CA TYR A 134 -4.12 -9.44 -7.19
C TYR A 134 -3.78 -10.54 -8.20
N SER A 135 -4.41 -11.71 -8.12
CA SER A 135 -4.18 -12.79 -9.08
C SER A 135 -4.52 -12.37 -10.50
N LEU A 136 -5.65 -11.67 -10.69
CA LEU A 136 -6.06 -11.11 -11.97
C LEU A 136 -5.10 -9.98 -12.40
N TYR A 137 -4.78 -9.06 -11.47
CA TYR A 137 -3.91 -7.93 -11.77
C TYR A 137 -2.53 -8.38 -12.24
N CYS A 138 -1.90 -9.33 -11.54
CA CYS A 138 -0.58 -9.85 -11.90
C CYS A 138 -0.56 -10.51 -13.28
N GLN A 139 -1.67 -11.12 -13.72
CA GLN A 139 -1.77 -11.70 -15.07
C GLN A 139 -1.87 -10.62 -16.16
N GLN A 140 -2.52 -9.49 -15.87
CA GLN A 140 -2.79 -8.43 -16.84
C GLN A 140 -1.77 -7.29 -16.80
N GLN A 141 -0.98 -7.17 -15.73
CA GLN A 141 -0.06 -6.06 -15.48
C GLN A 141 0.86 -5.73 -16.67
N THR A 142 1.52 -6.74 -17.26
CA THR A 142 2.42 -6.54 -18.41
C THR A 142 1.68 -5.94 -19.60
N GLN A 143 0.44 -6.39 -19.84
CA GLN A 143 -0.41 -5.85 -20.90
C GLN A 143 -0.78 -4.40 -20.60
N CYS A 144 -1.14 -4.07 -19.36
CA CYS A 144 -1.45 -2.68 -18.98
C CYS A 144 -0.27 -1.73 -19.20
N GLN A 145 0.93 -2.16 -18.81
CA GLN A 145 2.13 -1.36 -19.03
C GLN A 145 2.47 -1.18 -20.50
N GLN A 146 2.30 -2.24 -21.30
CA GLN A 146 2.55 -2.17 -22.74
C GLN A 146 1.53 -1.24 -23.41
N TYR A 147 0.25 -1.40 -23.11
CA TYR A 147 -0.82 -0.54 -23.61
C TYR A 147 -0.59 0.93 -23.26
N CYS A 148 -0.21 1.22 -22.01
CA CYS A 148 0.12 2.57 -21.56
C CYS A 148 1.27 3.18 -22.38
N LYS A 149 2.34 2.40 -22.64
CA LYS A 149 3.50 2.86 -23.42
C LYS A 149 3.15 3.10 -24.89
N GLU A 150 2.44 2.17 -25.52
CA GLU A 150 2.00 2.28 -26.91
C GLU A 150 1.09 3.48 -27.12
N ARG A 151 0.04 3.64 -26.30
CA ARG A 151 -0.85 4.80 -26.37
C ARG A 151 -0.12 6.12 -26.10
N SER A 152 0.84 6.13 -25.17
CA SER A 152 1.64 7.33 -24.90
C SER A 152 2.57 7.71 -26.05
N HIS A 153 2.93 6.76 -26.91
CA HIS A 153 3.74 7.02 -28.10
C HIS A 153 2.87 7.43 -29.28
N ASP A 154 1.73 6.76 -29.49
CA ASP A 154 0.91 6.90 -30.68
C ASP A 154 -0.16 8.00 -30.58
N ASN A 155 -0.51 8.45 -29.37
CA ASN A 155 -1.55 9.45 -29.13
C ASN A 155 -1.00 10.64 -28.31
N GLU A 156 -0.76 11.77 -28.98
CA GLU A 156 -0.20 12.98 -28.36
C GLU A 156 -1.15 13.58 -27.30
N HIS A 157 -2.47 13.49 -27.49
CA HIS A 157 -3.44 13.97 -26.49
C HIS A 157 -3.35 13.14 -25.20
N PHE A 158 -3.24 11.82 -25.33
CA PHE A 158 -3.07 10.94 -24.19
C PHE A 158 -1.74 11.20 -23.47
N LYS A 159 -0.66 11.44 -24.22
CA LYS A 159 0.64 11.82 -23.66
C LYS A 159 0.60 13.14 -22.89
N VAL A 160 -0.08 14.16 -23.41
CA VAL A 160 -0.28 15.45 -22.70
C VAL A 160 -1.10 15.23 -21.43
N TYR A 161 -2.17 14.43 -21.50
CA TYR A 161 -2.96 14.04 -20.34
C TYR A 161 -2.11 13.35 -19.27
N LEU A 162 -1.30 12.35 -19.64
CA LEU A 162 -0.41 11.66 -18.71
C LEU A 162 0.59 12.63 -18.06
N LEU A 163 1.23 13.49 -18.86
CA LEU A 163 2.16 14.49 -18.34
C LEU A 163 1.48 15.43 -17.34
N TRP A 164 0.26 15.89 -17.65
CA TRP A 164 -0.51 16.72 -16.75
C TRP A 164 -0.81 16.00 -15.42
N CYS A 165 -1.25 14.73 -15.47
CA CYS A 165 -1.47 13.94 -14.27
C CYS A 165 -0.17 13.76 -13.46
N GLU A 166 0.96 13.46 -14.11
CA GLU A 166 2.25 13.25 -13.45
C GLU A 166 2.82 14.52 -12.80
N THR A 167 2.40 15.70 -13.26
CA THR A 167 2.77 17.00 -12.64
C THR A 167 1.97 17.32 -11.38
N GLN A 168 0.86 16.62 -11.11
CA GLN A 168 0.05 16.85 -9.92
C GLN A 168 0.83 16.47 -8.65
N LYS A 169 0.59 17.21 -7.57
CA LYS A 169 1.33 17.05 -6.29
C LYS A 169 1.13 15.64 -5.71
N GLU A 170 -0.03 15.06 -5.96
CA GLU A 170 -0.49 13.74 -5.56
C GLU A 170 0.38 12.62 -6.17
N CYS A 171 0.92 12.80 -7.38
CA CYS A 171 1.75 11.79 -8.04
C CYS A 171 3.16 11.68 -7.45
N ASN A 172 3.60 12.67 -6.66
CA ASN A 172 4.96 12.72 -6.09
C ASN A 172 6.06 12.44 -7.15
N ARG A 173 5.85 12.93 -8.39
CA ARG A 173 6.75 12.73 -9.55
C ARG A 173 6.90 11.28 -10.02
N LEU A 174 6.01 10.38 -9.65
CA LEU A 174 5.97 9.02 -10.17
C LEU A 174 5.21 8.99 -11.50
N ARG A 175 5.75 8.25 -12.47
CA ARG A 175 5.08 8.01 -13.75
C ARG A 175 4.05 6.91 -13.64
N LEU A 176 2.98 6.96 -14.43
CA LEU A 176 1.91 5.95 -14.36
C LEU A 176 2.46 4.53 -14.52
N VAL A 177 3.35 4.30 -15.49
CA VAL A 177 3.96 3.00 -15.76
C VAL A 177 4.74 2.44 -14.56
N ASP A 178 5.40 3.31 -13.79
CA ASP A 178 6.19 2.92 -12.61
C ASP A 178 5.27 2.55 -11.44
N ILE A 179 4.11 3.22 -11.34
CA ILE A 179 3.06 2.93 -10.36
C ILE A 179 2.37 1.59 -10.67
N LEU A 180 2.12 1.28 -11.94
CA LEU A 180 1.49 0.02 -12.37
C LEU A 180 2.30 -1.22 -11.98
N VAL A 181 3.62 -1.11 -11.72
CA VAL A 181 4.44 -2.24 -11.22
C VAL A 181 4.20 -2.55 -9.74
N GLN A 182 3.78 -1.53 -8.98
CA GLN A 182 3.83 -1.53 -7.52
C GLN A 182 2.96 -2.61 -6.85
N PRO A 183 1.77 -2.97 -7.35
CA PRO A 183 0.98 -4.02 -6.72
C PRO A 183 1.69 -5.38 -6.62
N MET A 184 2.34 -5.81 -7.71
CA MET A 184 3.14 -7.04 -7.69
C MET A 184 4.30 -6.93 -6.68
N GLN A 185 5.01 -5.78 -6.67
CA GLN A 185 6.09 -5.55 -5.72
C GLN A 185 5.58 -5.58 -4.27
N ARG A 186 4.40 -5.01 -3.99
CA ARG A 186 3.83 -4.97 -2.64
C ARG A 186 3.55 -6.37 -2.10
N LEU A 187 2.97 -7.26 -2.91
CA LEU A 187 2.73 -8.65 -2.49
C LEU A 187 4.01 -9.34 -2.01
N THR A 188 5.10 -9.20 -2.75
CA THR A 188 6.38 -9.84 -2.39
C THR A 188 6.98 -9.28 -1.10
N LYS A 189 6.73 -7.99 -0.81
CA LYS A 189 7.28 -7.28 0.36
C LYS A 189 6.65 -7.72 1.68
N TYR A 190 5.39 -8.17 1.72
CA TYR A 190 4.77 -8.58 2.99
C TYR A 190 5.56 -9.68 3.70
N SER A 191 5.97 -10.72 2.97
CA SER A 191 6.76 -11.81 3.53
C SER A 191 8.12 -11.34 4.06
N LEU A 192 8.73 -10.33 3.44
CA LEU A 192 10.01 -9.74 3.87
C LEU A 192 9.85 -8.89 5.13
N LEU A 193 8.81 -8.07 5.18
CA LEU A 193 8.47 -7.25 6.35
C LEU A 193 8.17 -8.13 7.56
N LEU A 194 7.37 -9.18 7.38
CA LEU A 194 7.07 -10.14 8.45
C LEU A 194 8.32 -10.90 8.93
N LYS A 195 9.22 -11.28 8.02
CA LYS A 195 10.53 -11.87 8.40
C LYS A 195 11.39 -10.89 9.22
N ALA A 196 11.38 -9.61 8.87
CA ALA A 196 12.11 -8.58 9.62
C ALA A 196 11.55 -8.42 11.05
N ILE A 197 10.22 -8.45 11.21
CA ILE A 197 9.56 -8.43 12.52
C ILE A 197 9.89 -9.71 13.30
N LEU A 198 9.78 -10.87 12.68
CA LEU A 198 10.08 -12.18 13.27
C LEU A 198 11.51 -12.25 13.83
N LYS A 199 12.50 -11.80 13.07
CA LYS A 199 13.93 -11.81 13.47
C LYS A 199 14.18 -11.07 14.79
N LYS A 200 13.37 -10.04 15.07
CA LYS A 200 13.48 -9.12 16.20
C LYS A 200 12.48 -9.41 17.33
N THR A 201 11.63 -10.42 17.16
CA THR A 201 10.68 -10.88 18.17
C THR A 201 11.38 -11.89 19.08
N ASP A 202 11.08 -11.91 20.39
CA ASP A 202 11.61 -12.92 21.32
C ASP A 202 10.56 -13.82 21.94
N ILE A 203 9.34 -13.30 22.12
CA ILE A 203 8.21 -14.02 22.69
C ILE A 203 7.90 -15.25 21.81
N LYS A 204 7.97 -16.44 22.40
CA LYS A 204 7.82 -17.71 21.67
C LYS A 204 6.48 -17.82 20.95
N GLU A 205 5.39 -17.44 21.62
CA GLU A 205 4.06 -17.44 21.02
C GLU A 205 3.98 -16.51 19.80
N HIS A 206 4.51 -15.29 19.91
CA HIS A 206 4.52 -14.33 18.81
C HIS A 206 5.36 -14.85 17.64
N LYS A 207 6.51 -15.49 17.93
CA LYS A 207 7.34 -16.14 16.89
C LYS A 207 6.59 -17.23 16.15
N TRP A 208 5.82 -18.06 16.84
CA TRP A 208 5.04 -19.11 16.20
C TRP A 208 4.01 -18.52 15.23
N LYS A 209 3.18 -17.57 15.71
CA LYS A 209 2.21 -16.84 14.87
C LYS A 209 2.88 -16.17 13.67
N LEU A 210 3.97 -15.45 13.88
CA LEU A 210 4.72 -14.79 12.81
C LEU A 210 5.30 -15.76 11.78
N ASN A 211 5.76 -16.95 12.19
CA ASN A 211 6.24 -17.96 11.23
C ASN A 211 5.12 -18.46 10.31
N GLU A 212 3.93 -18.67 10.86
CA GLU A 212 2.76 -19.04 10.04
C GLU A 212 2.38 -17.91 9.08
N MET A 213 2.31 -16.67 9.57
CA MET A 213 2.04 -15.49 8.74
C MET A 213 3.06 -15.35 7.59
N VAL A 214 4.36 -15.56 7.86
CA VAL A 214 5.42 -15.54 6.84
C VAL A 214 5.24 -16.66 5.80
N SER A 215 4.70 -17.81 6.19
CA SER A 215 4.49 -18.95 5.30
C SER A 215 3.27 -18.75 4.41
N SER A 216 2.18 -18.20 4.97
CA SER A 216 0.93 -17.93 4.26
C SER A 216 0.99 -16.72 3.32
N SER A 217 1.88 -15.75 3.59
CA SER A 217 2.08 -14.54 2.78
C SER A 217 3.07 -14.70 1.61
N ARG A 218 3.52 -15.92 1.33
CA ARG A 218 4.33 -16.17 0.13
C ARG A 218 3.39 -16.18 -1.10
N PRO A 219 3.71 -15.38 -2.14
CA PRO A 219 2.98 -15.40 -3.40
C PRO A 219 2.88 -16.80 -4.00
#